data_AF-A0A962XR72-F1
#
_entry.id   AF-A0A962XR72-F1
#
_cell.length_a   1.000
_cell.length_b   1.000
_cell.length_c   1.000
_cell.angle_alpha   90.00
_cell.angle_beta   90.00
_cell.angle_gamma   90.00
#
_symmetry.space_group_name_H-M   'P 1'
#
loop_
_entity.id
_entity.type
_entity.pdbx_description
1 polymer ?
#
loop_
_entity_poly.entity_id
_entity_poly.type
_entity_poly.pdbx_seq_one_letter_code
_entity_poly.pdbx_strand_id
1 'polypeptide(L)'
;MGSYREMLFDETLATGVDEIDSQHRNLINLANEAAAALHQGVTATQLRHLVRELLAYAIYHFRTEEALMKEYAYDVEAAADATTHIARHRAFADKIATMQQALQNREHIDFDQLINFLYDWIAHHIMDTDRQLAGFILTKRSQR
;
A
#
# COMPACT_ATOMS: atom_id res chain seq x y z
N MET A 1 15.18 -19.15 -2.93
CA MET A 1 14.58 -18.31 -3.98
C MET A 1 13.09 -18.35 -3.76
N GLY A 2 12.53 -17.31 -3.13
CA GLY A 2 11.09 -17.22 -2.94
C GLY A 2 10.44 -17.03 -4.30
N SER A 3 9.56 -17.94 -4.71
CA SER A 3 8.76 -17.72 -5.92
C SER A 3 7.65 -16.75 -5.54
N TYR A 4 7.78 -15.47 -5.88
CA TYR A 4 6.68 -14.53 -5.72
C TYR A 4 5.56 -14.98 -6.65
N ARG A 5 4.42 -15.35 -6.07
CA ARG A 5 3.20 -15.52 -6.85
C ARG A 5 2.64 -14.13 -7.07
N GLU A 6 2.40 -13.79 -8.34
CA GLU A 6 1.77 -12.53 -8.73
C GLU A 6 0.52 -12.29 -7.89
N MET A 7 0.43 -11.12 -7.25
CA MET A 7 -0.76 -10.71 -6.53
C MET A 7 -1.79 -10.23 -7.55
N LEU A 8 -2.94 -10.88 -7.58
CA LEU A 8 -4.03 -10.49 -8.46
C LEU A 8 -5.05 -9.68 -7.66
N PHE A 9 -5.49 -8.56 -8.22
CA PHE A 9 -6.63 -7.84 -7.66
C PHE A 9 -7.90 -8.66 -7.89
N ASP A 10 -8.48 -9.20 -6.83
CA ASP A 10 -9.72 -9.97 -6.85
C ASP A 10 -10.78 -9.37 -5.92
N GLU A 11 -11.92 -10.07 -5.77
CA GLU A 11 -13.04 -9.63 -4.93
C GLU A 11 -12.67 -9.48 -3.44
N THR A 12 -11.63 -10.17 -2.96
CA THR A 12 -11.17 -10.06 -1.57
C THR A 12 -10.47 -8.72 -1.30
N LEU A 13 -9.86 -8.15 -2.34
CA LEU A 13 -9.17 -6.87 -2.31
C LEU A 13 -10.04 -5.70 -2.80
N ALA A 14 -11.22 -6.00 -3.35
CA ALA A 14 -12.21 -4.99 -3.73
C ALA A 14 -12.93 -4.41 -2.51
N THR A 15 -12.93 -3.08 -2.42
CA THR A 15 -13.61 -2.31 -1.38
C THR A 15 -14.97 -1.80 -1.82
N GLY A 16 -15.21 -1.69 -3.14
CA GLY A 16 -16.43 -1.13 -3.73
C GLY A 16 -16.44 0.39 -3.79
N VAL A 17 -15.37 1.06 -3.33
CA VAL A 17 -15.15 2.50 -3.54
C VAL A 17 -14.22 2.65 -4.75
N ASP A 18 -14.77 3.03 -5.90
CA ASP A 18 -14.06 3.05 -7.19
C ASP A 18 -12.70 3.76 -7.14
N GLU A 19 -12.61 4.90 -6.45
CA GLU A 19 -11.37 5.66 -6.29
C GLU A 19 -10.29 4.84 -5.56
N ILE A 20 -10.63 4.23 -4.42
CA ILE A 20 -9.75 3.37 -3.63
C ILE A 20 -9.34 2.13 -4.45
N ASP A 21 -10.31 1.44 -5.05
CA ASP A 21 -10.04 0.21 -5.82
C ASP A 21 -9.16 0.47 -7.06
N SER A 22 -9.29 1.65 -7.68
CA SER A 22 -8.41 2.04 -8.78
C SER A 22 -6.96 2.22 -8.32
N GLN A 23 -6.74 2.77 -7.12
CA GLN A 23 -5.42 2.96 -6.56
C GLN A 23 -4.82 1.64 -6.06
N HIS A 24 -5.62 0.75 -5.44
CA HIS A 24 -5.19 -0.59 -5.08
C HIS A 24 -4.68 -1.39 -6.28
N ARG A 25 -5.40 -1.37 -7.40
CA ARG A 25 -4.95 -2.03 -8.64
C ARG A 25 -3.57 -1.55 -9.09
N ASN A 26 -3.32 -0.25 -9.05
CA ASN A 26 -2.03 0.32 -9.42
C ASN A 26 -0.92 -0.04 -8.41
N LEU A 27 -1.21 -0.03 -7.10
CA LEU A 27 -0.26 -0.47 -6.07
C LEU A 27 0.17 -1.92 -6.29
N ILE A 28 -0.79 -2.80 -6.54
CA ILE A 28 -0.55 -4.22 -6.79
C ILE A 28 0.28 -4.42 -8.06
N ASN A 29 -0.05 -3.70 -9.14
CA ASN A 29 0.72 -3.77 -10.38
C ASN A 29 2.18 -3.33 -10.17
N LEU A 30 2.42 -2.21 -9.48
CA LEU A 30 3.77 -1.74 -9.15
C LEU A 30 4.53 -2.74 -8.26
N ALA A 31 3.85 -3.41 -7.33
CA ALA A 31 4.44 -4.46 -6.50
C ALA A 31 4.80 -5.71 -7.33
N ASN A 32 3.94 -6.11 -8.26
CA ASN A 32 4.18 -7.20 -9.19
C ASN A 32 5.38 -6.90 -10.12
N GLU A 33 5.46 -5.68 -10.65
CA GLU A 33 6.57 -5.23 -11.49
C GLU A 33 7.90 -5.26 -10.72
N ALA A 34 7.93 -4.79 -9.47
CA ALA A 34 9.11 -4.86 -8.62
C ALA A 34 9.56 -6.32 -8.38
N ALA A 35 8.61 -7.22 -8.09
CA ALA A 35 8.88 -8.65 -7.86
C ALA A 35 9.41 -9.35 -9.12
N ALA A 36 8.79 -9.09 -10.28
CA ALA A 36 9.23 -9.64 -11.56
C ALA A 36 10.63 -9.16 -11.92
N ALA A 37 10.93 -7.88 -11.69
CA ALA A 37 12.24 -7.31 -11.95
C ALA A 37 13.32 -7.96 -11.09
N LEU A 38 13.06 -8.20 -9.80
CA LEU A 38 13.98 -8.92 -8.92
C LEU A 38 14.31 -10.31 -9.47
N HIS A 39 13.31 -11.06 -9.95
CA HIS A 39 13.50 -12.38 -10.53
C HIS A 39 14.24 -12.40 -11.86
N GLN A 40 14.06 -11.37 -12.69
CA GLN A 40 14.76 -11.25 -13.97
C GLN A 40 16.23 -10.86 -13.81
N GLY A 41 16.72 -10.67 -12.58
CA GLY A 41 18.11 -10.29 -12.30
C GLY A 41 18.43 -8.89 -12.81
N VAL A 42 17.45 -7.98 -12.80
CA VAL A 42 17.69 -6.58 -13.21
C VAL A 42 18.76 -5.94 -12.32
N THR A 43 19.34 -4.84 -12.80
CA THR A 43 20.34 -4.12 -12.01
C THR A 43 19.72 -3.59 -10.71
N ALA A 44 20.52 -3.53 -9.65
CA ALA A 44 20.10 -2.92 -8.38
C ALA A 44 19.59 -1.47 -8.56
N THR A 45 20.04 -0.75 -9.59
CA THR A 45 19.55 0.59 -9.92
C THR A 45 18.12 0.58 -10.43
N GLN A 46 17.77 -0.36 -11.31
CA GLN A 46 16.39 -0.50 -11.82
C GLN A 46 15.45 -0.90 -10.68
N LEU A 47 15.85 -1.85 -9.85
CA LEU A 47 15.02 -2.28 -8.72
C LEU A 47 14.81 -1.14 -7.70
N ARG A 48 15.84 -0.33 -7.43
CA ARG A 48 15.71 0.89 -6.64
C ARG A 48 14.70 1.88 -7.21
N HIS A 49 14.60 1.98 -8.54
CA HIS A 49 13.67 2.89 -9.19
C HIS A 49 12.23 2.41 -9.00
N LEU A 50 11.95 1.14 -9.31
CA LEU A 50 10.61 0.53 -9.13
C LEU A 50 10.13 0.62 -7.69
N VAL A 51 11.00 0.32 -6.73
CA VAL A 51 10.70 0.48 -5.31
C VAL A 51 10.34 1.94 -5.01
N ARG A 52 11.11 2.93 -5.49
CA ARG A 52 10.77 4.36 -5.25
C ARG A 52 9.41 4.75 -5.84
N GLU A 53 9.06 4.23 -7.02
CA GLU A 53 7.76 4.49 -7.65
C GLU A 53 6.60 3.92 -6.84
N LEU A 54 6.70 2.64 -6.45
CA LEU A 54 5.72 1.98 -5.58
C LEU A 54 5.48 2.78 -4.29
N LEU A 55 6.56 3.27 -3.68
CA LEU A 55 6.49 4.03 -2.44
C LEU A 55 5.86 5.41 -2.61
N ALA A 56 6.23 6.12 -3.67
CA ALA A 56 5.60 7.40 -3.98
C ALA A 56 4.10 7.22 -4.21
N TYR A 57 3.71 6.12 -4.87
CA TYR A 57 2.32 5.80 -5.12
C TYR A 57 1.56 5.41 -3.84
N ALA A 58 2.17 4.66 -2.92
CA ALA A 58 1.59 4.35 -1.61
C ALA A 58 1.30 5.61 -0.78
N ILE A 59 2.24 6.57 -0.73
CA ILE A 59 2.01 7.84 -0.03
C ILE A 59 0.91 8.67 -0.69
N TYR A 60 0.81 8.64 -2.03
CA TYR A 60 -0.29 9.28 -2.74
C TYR A 60 -1.64 8.65 -2.35
N HIS A 61 -1.71 7.32 -2.34
CA HIS A 61 -2.90 6.58 -1.94
C HIS A 61 -3.33 6.88 -0.50
N PHE A 62 -2.41 6.86 0.46
CA PHE A 62 -2.72 7.19 1.86
C PHE A 62 -3.32 8.59 2.01
N ARG A 63 -2.84 9.57 1.23
CA ARG A 63 -3.38 10.93 1.25
C ARG A 63 -4.81 10.98 0.71
N THR A 64 -5.13 10.19 -0.31
CA THR A 64 -6.51 10.05 -0.81
C THR A 64 -7.40 9.49 0.29
N GLU A 65 -7.00 8.40 0.94
CA GLU A 65 -7.81 7.79 1.99
C GLU A 65 -7.98 8.70 3.20
N GLU A 66 -6.91 9.35 3.68
CA GLU A 66 -6.99 10.31 4.79
C GLU A 66 -7.85 11.53 4.45
N ALA A 67 -7.93 11.93 3.18
CA ALA A 67 -8.86 12.97 2.73
C ALA A 67 -10.30 12.47 2.75
N LEU A 68 -10.55 11.23 2.29
CA LEU A 68 -11.87 10.59 2.36
C LEU A 68 -12.32 10.39 3.82
N MET A 69 -11.40 10.05 4.73
CA MET A 69 -11.70 9.94 6.16
C MET A 69 -12.31 11.25 6.68
N LYS A 70 -11.73 12.40 6.32
CA LYS A 70 -12.24 13.73 6.72
C LYS A 70 -13.54 14.08 6.02
N GLU A 71 -13.65 13.80 4.72
CA GLU A 71 -14.84 14.10 3.93
C GLU A 71 -16.09 13.40 4.49
N TYR A 72 -15.94 12.16 4.91
CA TYR A 72 -17.03 11.36 5.44
C TYR A 72 -17.15 11.40 6.97
N ALA A 73 -16.30 12.17 7.65
CA ALA A 73 -16.20 12.27 9.12
C ALA A 73 -15.87 10.93 9.81
N TYR A 74 -15.15 10.05 9.14
CA TYR A 74 -14.64 8.80 9.70
C TYR A 74 -13.67 9.06 10.87
N ASP A 75 -12.88 10.13 10.78
CA ASP A 75 -11.96 10.57 11.84
C ASP A 75 -12.66 11.07 13.12
N VAL A 76 -13.96 11.35 13.04
CA VAL A 76 -14.79 11.76 14.17
C VAL A 76 -15.68 10.62 14.65
N GLU A 77 -16.45 10.01 13.74
CA GLU A 77 -17.47 9.02 14.07
C GLU A 77 -16.90 7.62 14.31
N ALA A 78 -15.73 7.31 13.73
CA ALA A 78 -15.00 6.06 13.90
C ALA A 78 -13.53 6.33 14.31
N ALA A 79 -13.34 7.27 15.24
CA ALA A 79 -12.02 7.82 15.58
C ALA A 79 -10.96 6.78 15.99
N ALA A 80 -11.37 5.69 16.66
CA ALA A 80 -10.45 4.61 17.05
C ALA A 80 -9.91 3.84 15.82
N ASP A 81 -10.78 3.54 14.87
CA ASP A 81 -10.42 2.85 13.62
C ASP A 81 -9.60 3.78 12.72
N ALA A 82 -9.98 5.06 12.61
CA ALA A 82 -9.20 6.08 11.91
C ALA A 82 -7.79 6.25 12.48
N THR A 83 -7.66 6.27 13.81
CA THR A 83 -6.36 6.36 14.48
C THR A 83 -5.48 5.15 14.15
N THR A 84 -6.06 3.95 14.19
CA THR A 84 -5.36 2.70 13.85
C THR A 84 -4.91 2.69 12.40
N HIS A 85 -5.80 3.11 11.49
CA HIS A 85 -5.52 3.21 10.05
C HIS A 85 -4.33 4.15 9.79
N ILE A 86 -4.40 5.40 10.28
CA ILE A 86 -3.32 6.40 10.12
C ILE A 86 -2.01 5.92 10.76
N ALA A 87 -2.07 5.20 11.89
CA ALA A 87 -0.88 4.63 12.51
C ALA A 87 -0.19 3.60 11.60
N ARG A 88 -0.96 2.78 10.86
CA ARG A 88 -0.39 1.83 9.88
C ARG A 88 0.26 2.55 8.71
N HIS A 89 -0.34 3.62 8.18
CA HIS A 89 0.29 4.46 7.15
C HIS A 89 1.64 5.00 7.61
N ARG A 90 1.69 5.57 8.82
CA ARG A 90 2.92 6.13 9.39
C ARG A 90 3.99 5.06 9.59
N ALA A 91 3.63 3.91 10.17
CA ALA A 91 4.56 2.81 10.37
C ALA A 91 5.13 2.28 9.04
N PHE A 92 4.30 2.20 7.99
CA PHE A 92 4.77 1.89 6.65
C PHE A 92 5.76 2.94 6.15
N ALA A 93 5.37 4.22 6.16
CA ALA A 93 6.22 5.32 5.70
C ALA A 93 7.57 5.37 6.43
N ASP A 94 7.60 5.14 7.75
CA ASP A 94 8.83 5.14 8.55
C ASP A 94 9.76 3.98 8.21
N LYS A 95 9.19 2.77 8.09
CA LYS A 95 9.96 1.58 7.67
C LYS A 95 10.57 1.79 6.29
N ILE A 96 9.80 2.39 5.40
CA ILE A 96 10.25 2.72 4.05
C ILE A 96 11.33 3.79 4.05
N ALA A 97 11.20 4.86 4.85
CA ALA A 97 12.22 5.90 4.95
C ALA A 97 13.56 5.31 5.39
N THR A 98 13.55 4.37 6.34
CA THR A 98 14.74 3.65 6.79
C THR A 98 15.37 2.85 5.65
N MET A 99 14.56 2.15 4.85
CA MET A 99 15.06 1.39 3.70
C MET A 99 15.60 2.28 2.59
N GLN A 100 14.97 3.43 2.34
CA GLN A 100 15.48 4.42 1.37
C GLN A 100 16.83 5.00 1.79
N GLN A 101 17.04 5.25 3.09
CA GLN A 101 18.33 5.70 3.61
C GLN A 101 19.42 4.63 3.41
N ALA A 102 19.12 3.37 3.73
CA ALA A 102 20.05 2.26 3.48
C ALA A 102 20.43 2.15 1.98
N LEU A 103 19.46 2.33 1.07
CA LEU A 103 19.72 2.37 -0.38
C LEU A 103 20.65 3.51 -0.78
N GLN A 104 20.48 4.69 -0.19
CA GLN A 104 21.32 5.86 -0.47
C GLN A 104 22.76 5.66 0.03
N ASN A 105 22.92 5.03 1.19
CA ASN A 105 24.20 4.72 1.80
C ASN A 105 24.95 3.55 1.10
N ARG A 106 24.35 2.95 0.07
CA ARG A 106 24.85 1.75 -0.63
C ARG A 106 25.04 0.55 0.31
N GLU A 107 24.23 0.51 1.37
CA GLU A 107 24.16 -0.66 2.23
C GLU A 107 23.56 -1.84 1.45
N HIS A 108 23.94 -3.05 1.86
CA HIS A 108 23.36 -4.26 1.27
C HIS A 108 21.88 -4.36 1.64
N ILE A 109 21.01 -4.38 0.64
CA ILE A 109 19.57 -4.54 0.83
C ILE A 109 19.17 -5.94 0.39
N ASP A 110 18.49 -6.63 1.28
CA ASP A 110 17.75 -7.84 0.95
C ASP A 110 16.45 -7.44 0.24
N PHE A 111 16.49 -7.41 -1.09
CA PHE A 111 15.34 -7.06 -1.92
C PHE A 111 14.23 -8.10 -1.83
N ASP A 112 14.57 -9.38 -1.60
CA ASP A 112 13.55 -10.40 -1.39
C ASP A 112 12.74 -10.08 -0.12
N GLN A 113 13.42 -9.75 0.98
CA GLN A 113 12.76 -9.36 2.23
C GLN A 113 11.90 -8.11 2.06
N LEU A 114 12.38 -7.11 1.31
CA LEU A 114 11.62 -5.89 1.02
C LEU A 114 10.33 -6.20 0.26
N ILE A 115 10.41 -6.97 -0.82
CA ILE A 115 9.24 -7.27 -1.67
C ILE A 115 8.23 -8.13 -0.91
N ASN A 116 8.68 -9.12 -0.12
CA ASN A 116 7.80 -9.88 0.77
C ASN A 116 7.05 -8.96 1.73
N PHE A 117 7.77 -8.04 2.39
CA PHE A 117 7.14 -7.07 3.28
C PHE A 117 6.10 -6.20 2.57
N LEU A 118 6.39 -5.71 1.36
CA LEU A 118 5.45 -4.89 0.59
C LEU A 118 4.18 -5.66 0.23
N TYR A 119 4.31 -6.89 -0.25
CA TYR A 119 3.16 -7.75 -0.57
C TYR A 119 2.30 -8.02 0.67
N ASP A 120 2.93 -8.48 1.75
CA ASP A 120 2.21 -8.78 2.98
C ASP A 120 1.52 -7.54 3.52
N TRP A 121 2.21 -6.39 3.52
CA TRP A 121 1.63 -5.17 4.06
C TRP A 121 0.44 -4.70 3.23
N ILE A 122 0.57 -4.64 1.89
CA ILE A 122 -0.51 -4.18 0.99
C ILE A 122 -1.74 -5.07 1.17
N ALA A 123 -1.59 -6.39 1.10
CA ALA A 123 -2.72 -7.30 1.19
C ALA A 123 -3.45 -7.18 2.55
N HIS A 124 -2.70 -7.19 3.67
CA HIS A 124 -3.30 -7.11 5.00
C HIS A 124 -3.85 -5.72 5.34
N HIS A 125 -3.36 -4.66 4.70
CA HIS A 125 -3.89 -3.31 4.89
C HIS A 125 -5.24 -3.17 4.19
N ILE A 126 -5.29 -3.55 2.91
CA ILE A 126 -6.51 -3.57 2.09
C ILE A 126 -7.61 -4.38 2.77
N MET A 127 -7.31 -5.63 3.14
CA MET A 127 -8.32 -6.54 3.71
C MET A 127 -8.84 -6.12 5.09
N ASP A 128 -8.14 -5.22 5.79
CA ASP A 128 -8.47 -4.85 7.17
C ASP A 128 -8.95 -3.40 7.25
N THR A 129 -8.03 -2.44 7.21
CA THR A 129 -8.34 -1.03 7.51
C THR A 129 -9.04 -0.32 6.36
N ASP A 130 -8.75 -0.69 5.12
CA ASP A 130 -9.24 0.03 3.94
C ASP A 130 -10.66 -0.42 3.65
N ARG A 131 -10.95 -1.71 3.85
CA ARG A 131 -12.32 -2.25 3.86
C ARG A 131 -13.19 -1.64 4.96
N GLN A 132 -12.65 -1.37 6.15
CA GLN A 132 -13.39 -0.68 7.22
C GLN A 132 -13.77 0.74 6.81
N LEU A 133 -12.81 1.52 6.30
CA LEU A 133 -13.05 2.87 5.77
C LEU A 133 -14.09 2.83 4.64
N ALA A 134 -13.92 1.94 3.68
CA ALA A 134 -14.82 1.81 2.54
C ALA A 134 -16.25 1.43 2.96
N GLY A 135 -16.40 0.48 3.88
CA GLY A 135 -17.71 0.11 4.43
C GLY A 135 -18.43 1.28 5.08
N PHE A 136 -17.69 2.11 5.82
CA PHE A 136 -18.22 3.34 6.40
C PHE A 136 -18.65 4.35 5.31
N ILE A 137 -17.80 4.60 4.30
CA ILE A 137 -18.10 5.50 3.18
C ILE A 137 -19.35 5.05 2.42
N LEU A 138 -19.44 3.76 2.07
CA LEU A 138 -20.57 3.20 1.34
C LEU A 138 -21.88 3.31 2.13
N THR A 139 -21.82 3.09 3.44
CA THR A 139 -22.97 3.29 4.34
C THR A 139 -23.43 4.75 4.29
N LYS A 140 -22.51 5.72 4.41
CA LYS A 140 -22.83 7.15 4.31
C LYS A 140 -23.40 7.54 2.95
N ARG A 141 -22.87 6.98 1.85
CA ARG A 141 -23.37 7.22 0.49
C ARG A 141 -24.79 6.70 0.29
N SER A 142 -25.13 5.56 0.90
CA SER A 142 -26.48 4.97 0.80
C SER A 142 -27.57 5.72 1.58
N GLN A 143 -27.16 6.59 2.52
CA GLN A 143 -28.05 7.39 3.37
C GLN A 143 -28.31 8.79 2.81
N ARG A 144 -27.66 9.16 1.70
CA ARG A 144 -27.89 10.40 0.96
C ARG A 144 -28.90 10.17 -0.15
#